data_AF-A0AAU3RTK9-F1
#
_entry.id   AF-A0AAU3RTK9-F1
#
_cell.length_a   1.000
_cell.length_b   1.000
_cell.length_c   1.000
_cell.angle_alpha   90.00
_cell.angle_beta   90.00
_cell.angle_gamma   90.00
#
_symmetry.space_group_name_H-M   'P 1'
#
loop_
_entity.id
_entity.type
_entity.pdbx_description
1 polymer ?
#
loop_
_entity_poly.entity_id
_entity_poly.type
_entity_poly.pdbx_seq_one_letter_code
_entity_poly.pdbx_strand_id
1 'polypeptide(L)'
;MTDSALWISSLTAGTAVLASWVTSRGTARAAQIQAAATERTQRTLRISEARRSAYVSLIEQAHKMAELYWTVSDIHKSGGSHAEQLPALREVQSSLRVEYGRLRHFIWVINLEGPDNVAAAAETLRLSTRPPHRALGASIEGEPDAVALFDQCYDPFWESVLAFVSAARTAVHDL
;
A
#
# COMPACT_ATOMS: atom_id res chain seq x y z
N MET A 1 27.57 20.86 73.14
CA MET A 1 26.20 20.82 72.59
C MET A 1 26.19 20.79 71.05
N THR A 2 27.32 20.52 70.39
CA THR A 2 27.48 20.59 68.93
C THR A 2 27.28 19.24 68.22
N ASP A 3 27.27 18.12 68.95
CA ASP A 3 27.14 16.77 68.37
C ASP A 3 25.72 16.42 67.89
N SER A 4 24.68 16.84 68.62
CA SER A 4 23.30 16.46 68.29
C SER A 4 22.76 17.19 67.06
N ALA A 5 23.16 18.45 66.84
CA ALA A 5 22.70 19.25 65.71
C ALA A 5 23.34 18.78 64.38
N LEU A 6 24.62 18.37 64.42
CA LEU A 6 25.32 17.78 63.27
C LEU A 6 24.78 16.39 62.93
N TRP A 7 24.35 15.62 63.93
CA TRP A 7 23.71 14.32 63.71
C TRP A 7 22.33 14.44 63.06
N ILE A 8 21.50 15.40 63.51
CA ILE A 8 20.16 15.63 62.96
C ILE A 8 20.21 16.23 61.54
N SER A 9 21.18 17.10 61.27
CA SER A 9 21.34 17.68 59.93
C SER A 9 21.84 16.66 58.91
N SER A 10 22.74 15.73 59.30
CA SER A 10 23.19 14.65 58.40
C SER A 10 22.05 13.67 58.09
N LEU A 11 21.21 13.34 59.07
CA LEU A 11 20.06 12.46 58.88
C LEU A 11 19.06 13.05 57.89
N THR A 12 18.76 14.35 58.01
CA THR A 12 17.81 15.07 57.16
C THR A 12 18.35 15.29 55.74
N ALA A 13 19.63 15.60 55.60
CA ALA A 13 20.28 15.69 54.29
C ALA A 13 20.31 14.33 53.59
N GLY A 14 20.54 13.24 54.34
CA GLY A 14 20.51 11.88 53.82
C GLY A 14 19.14 11.46 53.29
N THR A 15 18.06 11.77 54.01
CA THR A 15 16.68 11.48 53.54
C THR A 15 16.30 12.30 52.31
N ALA A 16 16.73 13.57 52.21
CA ALA A 16 16.46 14.39 51.03
C ALA A 16 17.14 13.83 49.77
N VAL A 17 18.39 13.37 49.87
CA VAL A 17 19.12 12.75 48.75
C VAL A 17 18.49 11.41 48.35
N LEU A 18 18.09 10.58 49.32
CA LEU A 18 17.40 9.32 49.04
C LEU A 18 16.04 9.53 48.38
N ALA A 19 15.25 10.48 48.87
CA ALA A 19 13.98 10.85 48.26
C ALA A 19 14.17 11.37 46.82
N SER A 20 15.19 12.20 46.60
CA SER A 20 15.55 12.71 45.27
C SER A 20 15.99 11.59 44.33
N TRP A 21 16.79 10.63 44.80
CA TRP A 21 17.23 9.49 44.00
C TRP A 21 16.09 8.52 43.66
N VAL A 22 15.23 8.19 44.63
CA VAL A 22 14.04 7.35 44.41
C VAL A 22 13.09 8.03 43.42
N THR A 23 12.88 9.34 43.57
CA THR A 23 12.05 10.13 42.65
C THR A 23 12.66 10.15 41.24
N SER A 24 13.97 10.42 41.12
CA SER A 24 14.71 10.42 39.85
C SER A 24 14.66 9.06 39.13
N ARG A 25 14.76 7.97 39.88
CA ARG A 25 14.64 6.61 39.33
C ARG A 25 13.21 6.29 38.91
N GLY A 26 12.21 6.80 39.63
CA GLY A 26 10.79 6.68 39.30
C GLY A 26 10.40 7.45 38.04
N THR A 27 10.84 8.71 37.92
CA THR A 27 10.59 9.55 36.74
C THR A 27 11.31 9.03 35.50
N ALA A 28 12.54 8.53 35.63
CA ALA A 28 13.26 7.91 34.51
C ALA A 28 12.58 6.65 33.97
N ARG A 29 12.07 5.76 34.85
CA ARG A 29 11.31 4.57 34.42
C ARG A 29 9.98 4.94 33.77
N ALA A 30 9.25 5.91 34.33
CA ALA A 30 8.01 6.39 33.74
C ALA A 30 8.25 7.02 32.35
N ALA A 31 9.31 7.81 32.20
CA ALA A 31 9.71 8.39 30.92
C ALA A 31 10.10 7.32 29.89
N GLN A 32 10.79 6.25 30.29
CA GLN A 32 11.11 5.12 29.40
C GLN A 32 9.86 4.39 28.91
N ILE A 33 8.88 4.15 29.79
CA ILE A 33 7.62 3.50 29.42
C ILE A 33 6.80 4.40 28.49
N GLN A 34 6.74 5.71 28.77
CA GLN A 34 6.07 6.69 27.91
C GLN A 34 6.77 6.82 26.54
N ALA A 35 8.10 6.82 26.51
CA ALA A 35 8.89 6.87 25.28
C ALA A 35 8.66 5.61 24.43
N ALA A 36 8.72 4.42 25.04
CA ALA A 36 8.45 3.15 24.35
C ALA A 36 6.99 3.04 23.88
N ALA A 37 6.03 3.55 24.65
CA ALA A 37 4.63 3.63 24.24
C ALA A 37 4.46 4.58 23.05
N THR A 38 5.10 5.75 23.08
CA THR A 38 5.06 6.73 21.99
C THR A 38 5.70 6.19 20.72
N GLU A 39 6.84 5.50 20.83
CA GLU A 39 7.53 4.88 19.71
C GLU A 39 6.67 3.79 19.05
N ARG A 40 6.01 2.94 19.87
CA ARG A 40 5.06 1.93 19.37
C ARG A 40 3.88 2.57 18.65
N THR A 41 3.26 3.58 19.25
CA THR A 41 2.13 4.31 18.63
C THR A 41 2.57 4.97 17.32
N GLN A 42 3.73 5.63 17.28
CA GLN A 42 4.26 6.22 16.05
C GLN A 42 4.55 5.17 14.99
N ARG A 43 5.09 3.99 15.36
CA ARG A 43 5.32 2.90 14.42
C ARG A 43 4.01 2.37 13.82
N THR A 44 2.99 2.17 14.64
CA THR A 44 1.66 1.74 14.18
C THR A 44 1.02 2.77 13.25
N LEU A 45 1.13 4.07 13.55
CA LEU A 45 0.63 5.13 12.69
C LEU A 45 1.35 5.17 11.34
N ARG A 46 2.69 5.07 11.32
CA ARG A 46 3.46 5.04 10.07
C ARG A 46 3.09 3.85 9.19
N ILE A 47 2.88 2.67 9.78
CA ILE A 47 2.44 1.47 9.05
C ILE A 47 1.02 1.69 8.48
N SER A 48 0.11 2.26 9.26
CA SER A 48 -1.26 2.58 8.81
C SER A 48 -1.26 3.58 7.64
N GLU A 49 -0.45 4.63 7.72
CA GLU A 49 -0.29 5.61 6.65
C GLU A 49 0.33 5.00 5.38
N ALA A 50 1.38 4.19 5.54
CA ALA A 50 2.02 3.49 4.43
C ALA A 50 1.03 2.54 3.72
N ARG A 51 0.21 1.79 4.48
CA ARG A 51 -0.85 0.95 3.93
C ARG A 51 -1.90 1.75 3.18
N ARG A 52 -2.44 2.82 3.80
CA ARG A 52 -3.48 3.66 3.16
C ARG A 52 -2.95 4.27 1.86
N SER A 53 -1.71 4.74 1.87
CA SER A 53 -1.03 5.24 0.67
C SER A 53 -0.95 4.16 -0.41
N ALA A 54 -0.46 2.96 -0.07
CA ALA A 54 -0.35 1.84 -1.01
C ALA A 54 -1.70 1.42 -1.59
N TYR A 55 -2.78 1.45 -0.80
CA TYR A 55 -4.13 1.13 -1.29
C TYR A 55 -4.61 2.15 -2.32
N VAL A 56 -4.48 3.44 -2.02
CA VAL A 56 -4.85 4.52 -2.94
C VAL A 56 -4.02 4.45 -4.21
N SER A 57 -2.70 4.25 -4.09
CA SER A 57 -1.82 4.14 -5.24
C SER A 57 -2.13 2.91 -6.11
N LEU A 58 -2.52 1.78 -5.53
CA LEU A 58 -2.97 0.62 -6.31
C LEU A 58 -4.26 0.90 -7.09
N ILE A 59 -5.22 1.61 -6.48
CA ILE A 59 -6.48 2.00 -7.15
C ILE A 59 -6.18 2.95 -8.32
N GLU A 60 -5.37 3.98 -8.09
CA GLU A 60 -4.96 4.93 -9.14
C GLU A 60 -4.27 4.19 -10.29
N GLN A 61 -3.39 3.25 -9.96
CA GLN A 61 -2.66 2.48 -10.94
C GLN A 61 -3.56 1.53 -11.75
N ALA A 62 -4.56 0.92 -11.12
CA ALA A 62 -5.56 0.12 -11.80
C ALA A 62 -6.42 0.97 -12.75
N HIS A 63 -6.75 2.20 -12.36
CA HIS A 63 -7.47 3.13 -13.22
C HIS A 63 -6.65 3.50 -14.47
N LYS A 64 -5.36 3.83 -14.31
CA LYS A 64 -4.45 4.07 -15.44
C LYS A 64 -4.37 2.89 -16.40
N MET A 65 -4.36 1.66 -15.87
CA MET A 65 -4.42 0.46 -16.72
C MET A 65 -5.76 0.34 -17.45
N ALA A 66 -6.88 0.67 -16.80
CA ALA A 66 -8.20 0.68 -17.43
C ALA A 66 -8.29 1.69 -18.58
N GLU A 67 -7.75 2.91 -18.41
CA GLU A 67 -7.69 3.93 -19.47
C GLU A 67 -6.90 3.44 -20.70
N LEU A 68 -5.77 2.75 -20.45
CA LEU A 68 -5.00 2.12 -21.51
C LEU A 68 -5.78 1.00 -22.19
N TYR A 69 -6.58 0.23 -21.45
CA TYR A 69 -7.46 -0.78 -22.05
C TYR A 69 -8.54 -0.15 -22.93
N TRP A 70 -9.17 0.93 -22.49
CA TRP A 70 -10.10 1.69 -23.33
C TRP A 70 -9.45 2.21 -24.62
N THR A 71 -8.21 2.66 -24.53
CA THR A 71 -7.44 3.11 -25.70
C THR A 71 -7.26 1.99 -26.74
N VAL A 72 -7.06 0.74 -26.29
CA VAL A 72 -7.01 -0.43 -27.21
C VAL A 72 -8.33 -0.60 -27.95
N SER A 73 -9.47 -0.55 -27.24
CA SER A 73 -10.79 -0.67 -27.87
C SER A 73 -11.07 0.47 -28.84
N ASP A 74 -10.62 1.70 -28.53
CA ASP A 74 -10.78 2.86 -29.42
C ASP A 74 -9.94 2.74 -30.70
N ILE A 75 -8.70 2.24 -30.59
CA ILE A 75 -7.86 1.95 -31.76
C ILE A 75 -8.58 0.98 -32.69
N HIS A 76 -9.16 -0.10 -32.17
CA HIS A 76 -9.89 -1.07 -32.99
C HIS A 76 -11.17 -0.47 -33.60
N LYS A 77 -11.94 0.32 -32.84
CA LYS A 77 -13.18 0.97 -33.31
C LYS A 77 -12.95 2.02 -34.39
N SER A 78 -11.75 2.60 -34.48
CA SER A 78 -11.40 3.61 -35.50
C SER A 78 -11.44 3.09 -36.95
N GLY A 79 -11.49 1.77 -37.17
CA GLY A 79 -11.80 1.17 -38.48
C GLY A 79 -10.68 1.13 -39.52
N GLY A 80 -9.41 1.20 -39.08
CA GLY A 80 -8.23 1.07 -39.94
C GLY A 80 -7.76 -0.38 -40.20
N SER A 81 -6.84 -0.55 -41.14
CA SER A 81 -6.15 -1.83 -41.34
C SER A 81 -5.23 -2.16 -40.15
N HIS A 82 -4.94 -3.44 -39.94
CA HIS A 82 -4.04 -3.89 -38.87
C HIS A 82 -2.66 -3.20 -38.95
N ALA A 83 -2.13 -3.01 -40.17
CA ALA A 83 -0.84 -2.34 -40.38
C ALA A 83 -0.86 -0.88 -39.92
N GLU A 84 -1.99 -0.19 -40.04
CA GLU A 84 -2.16 1.20 -39.57
C GLU A 84 -2.33 1.27 -38.05
N GLN A 85 -2.97 0.26 -37.44
CA GLN A 85 -3.21 0.17 -35.99
C GLN A 85 -1.97 -0.30 -35.20
N LEU A 86 -1.10 -1.10 -35.81
CA LEU A 86 0.02 -1.78 -35.16
C LEU A 86 0.96 -0.83 -34.36
N PRO A 87 1.36 0.36 -34.87
CA PRO A 87 2.19 1.29 -34.10
C PRO A 87 1.52 1.73 -32.79
N ALA A 88 0.22 2.08 -32.84
CA ALA A 88 -0.53 2.52 -31.68
C ALA A 88 -0.73 1.39 -30.66
N LEU A 89 -1.02 0.16 -31.12
CA LEU A 89 -1.12 -1.01 -30.24
C LEU A 89 0.18 -1.31 -29.51
N ARG A 90 1.34 -1.16 -30.19
CA ARG A 90 2.66 -1.34 -29.57
C ARG A 90 2.98 -0.25 -28.55
N GLU A 91 2.56 0.98 -28.81
CA GLU A 91 2.68 2.08 -27.85
C GLU A 91 1.89 1.78 -26.58
N VAL A 92 0.63 1.36 -26.71
CA VAL A 92 -0.19 0.96 -25.56
C VAL A 92 0.42 -0.21 -24.81
N GLN A 93 0.97 -1.22 -25.51
CA GLN A 93 1.66 -2.34 -24.85
C GLN A 93 2.87 -1.88 -24.02
N SER A 94 3.65 -0.93 -24.54
CA SER A 94 4.78 -0.34 -23.82
C SER A 94 4.34 0.40 -22.57
N SER A 95 3.31 1.25 -22.69
CA SER A 95 2.73 2.00 -21.57
C SER A 95 2.15 1.06 -20.51
N LEU A 96 1.43 0.01 -20.90
CA LEU A 96 0.91 -1.00 -19.98
C LEU A 96 2.02 -1.69 -19.19
N ARG A 97 3.20 -1.94 -19.80
CA ARG A 97 4.33 -2.54 -19.10
C ARG A 97 4.88 -1.64 -18.00
N VAL A 98 4.95 -0.33 -18.24
CA VAL A 98 5.39 0.66 -17.24
C VAL A 98 4.40 0.71 -16.08
N GLU A 99 3.12 0.85 -16.39
CA GLU A 99 2.04 0.92 -15.40
C GLU A 99 1.92 -0.38 -14.59
N TYR A 100 2.09 -1.54 -15.23
CA TYR A 100 2.14 -2.83 -14.55
C TYR A 100 3.32 -2.96 -13.57
N GLY A 101 4.48 -2.37 -13.90
CA GLY A 101 5.64 -2.34 -13.00
C GLY A 101 5.32 -1.60 -11.69
N ARG A 102 4.64 -0.45 -11.79
CA ARG A 102 4.15 0.33 -10.64
C ARG A 102 3.08 -0.42 -9.86
N LEU A 103 2.12 -1.04 -10.55
CA LEU A 103 1.07 -1.84 -9.93
C LEU A 103 1.67 -2.93 -9.06
N ARG A 104 2.64 -3.67 -9.61
CA ARG A 104 3.35 -4.71 -8.90
C ARG A 104 4.00 -4.16 -7.63
N HIS A 105 4.71 -3.03 -7.70
CA HIS A 105 5.33 -2.43 -6.52
C HIS A 105 4.33 -2.22 -5.37
N PHE A 106 3.15 -1.65 -5.64
CA PHE A 106 2.15 -1.45 -4.59
C PHE A 106 1.59 -2.76 -4.03
N ILE A 107 1.41 -3.77 -4.87
CA ILE A 107 0.98 -5.11 -4.41
C ILE A 107 2.01 -5.73 -3.47
N TRP A 108 3.31 -5.55 -3.72
CA TRP A 108 4.35 -6.01 -2.80
C TRP A 108 4.27 -5.32 -1.43
N VAL A 109 4.02 -4.01 -1.41
CA VAL A 109 3.83 -3.26 -0.16
C VAL A 109 2.58 -3.75 0.58
N ILE A 110 1.49 -3.99 -0.13
CA ILE A 110 0.23 -4.50 0.45
C ILE A 110 0.39 -5.91 0.99
N ASN A 111 1.14 -6.78 0.30
CA ASN A 111 1.42 -8.13 0.78
C ASN A 111 2.31 -8.14 2.04
N LEU A 112 3.14 -7.11 2.22
CA LEU A 112 4.04 -7.00 3.37
C LEU A 112 3.33 -6.42 4.60
N GLU A 113 2.54 -5.36 4.40
CA GLU A 113 2.01 -4.53 5.48
C GLU A 113 0.49 -4.66 5.67
N GLY A 114 -0.22 -5.18 4.67
CA GLY A 114 -1.67 -5.30 4.65
C GLY A 114 -2.19 -6.57 5.33
N PRO A 115 -3.47 -6.59 5.76
CA PRO A 115 -4.13 -7.81 6.22
C PRO A 115 -4.30 -8.83 5.08
N ASP A 116 -4.32 -10.12 5.42
CA ASP A 116 -4.34 -11.22 4.45
C ASP A 116 -5.48 -11.13 3.42
N ASN A 117 -6.67 -10.66 3.81
CA ASN A 117 -7.79 -10.49 2.89
C ASN A 117 -7.55 -9.38 1.85
N VAL A 118 -6.86 -8.30 2.23
CA VAL A 118 -6.50 -7.21 1.31
C VAL A 118 -5.37 -7.65 0.37
N ALA A 119 -4.39 -8.38 0.89
CA ALA A 119 -3.31 -8.98 0.09
C ALA A 119 -3.87 -9.97 -0.96
N ALA A 120 -4.79 -10.85 -0.57
CA ALA A 120 -5.45 -11.77 -1.49
C ALA A 120 -6.25 -11.06 -2.59
N ALA A 121 -6.97 -9.98 -2.23
CA ALA A 121 -7.69 -9.18 -3.21
C ALA A 121 -6.75 -8.43 -4.18
N ALA A 122 -5.63 -7.89 -3.67
CA ALA A 122 -4.61 -7.25 -4.48
C ALA A 122 -3.95 -8.23 -5.46
N GLU A 123 -3.69 -9.46 -5.02
CA GLU A 123 -3.16 -10.52 -5.88
C GLU A 123 -4.16 -10.97 -6.95
N THR A 124 -5.45 -11.03 -6.61
CA THR A 124 -6.52 -11.31 -7.57
C THR A 124 -6.56 -10.22 -8.67
N LEU A 125 -6.44 -8.95 -8.29
CA LEU A 125 -6.29 -7.84 -9.22
C LEU A 125 -5.02 -7.96 -10.07
N ARG A 126 -3.89 -8.40 -9.51
CA ARG A 126 -2.68 -8.67 -10.30
C ARG A 126 -2.95 -9.70 -11.39
N LEU A 127 -3.65 -10.77 -11.05
CA LEU A 127 -3.90 -11.89 -11.97
C LEU A 127 -4.90 -11.51 -13.07
N SER A 128 -5.88 -10.64 -12.79
CA SER A 128 -6.84 -10.14 -13.77
C SER A 128 -6.22 -9.24 -14.85
N THR A 129 -5.00 -8.73 -14.65
CA THR A 129 -4.25 -8.01 -15.71
C THR A 129 -3.68 -8.94 -16.79
N ARG A 130 -3.61 -10.25 -16.56
CA ARG A 130 -2.97 -11.19 -17.51
C ARG A 130 -3.80 -11.44 -18.77
N PRO A 131 -5.12 -11.71 -18.69
CA PRO A 131 -5.95 -11.88 -19.87
C PRO A 131 -5.91 -10.69 -20.86
N PRO A 132 -6.11 -9.42 -20.46
CA PRO A 132 -6.08 -8.30 -21.40
C PRO A 132 -4.67 -8.10 -22.00
N HIS A 133 -3.60 -8.33 -21.23
CA HIS A 133 -2.24 -8.30 -21.78
C HIS A 133 -2.02 -9.37 -22.87
N ARG A 134 -2.55 -10.58 -22.69
CA ARG A 134 -2.48 -11.64 -23.70
C ARG A 134 -3.29 -11.29 -24.94
N ALA A 135 -4.52 -10.81 -24.75
CA ALA A 135 -5.38 -10.40 -25.85
C ALA A 135 -4.75 -9.26 -26.66
N LEU A 136 -4.11 -8.28 -26.02
CA LEU A 136 -3.34 -7.24 -26.72
C LEU A 136 -2.16 -7.82 -27.52
N GLY A 137 -1.47 -8.82 -26.98
CA GLY A 137 -0.42 -9.55 -27.72
C GLY A 137 -0.96 -10.20 -28.98
N ALA A 138 -2.10 -10.89 -28.88
CA ALA A 138 -2.79 -11.49 -30.02
C ALA A 138 -3.25 -10.43 -31.04
N SER A 139 -3.75 -9.27 -30.59
CA SER A 139 -4.10 -8.16 -31.48
C SER A 139 -2.88 -7.63 -32.25
N ILE A 140 -1.71 -7.53 -31.60
CA ILE A 140 -0.46 -7.12 -32.26
C ILE A 140 -0.01 -8.17 -33.30
N GLU A 141 -0.24 -9.45 -33.03
CA GLU A 141 0.06 -10.56 -33.95
C GLU A 141 -0.95 -10.67 -35.11
N GLY A 142 -2.08 -9.95 -35.04
CA GLY A 142 -3.11 -9.91 -36.08
C GLY A 142 -4.14 -11.04 -35.97
N GLU A 143 -4.28 -11.65 -34.79
CA GLU A 143 -5.26 -12.70 -34.55
C GLU A 143 -6.71 -12.14 -34.64
N PRO A 144 -7.60 -12.77 -35.42
CA PRO A 144 -8.91 -12.21 -35.78
C PRO A 144 -9.86 -12.05 -34.58
N ASP A 145 -9.77 -12.93 -33.58
CA ASP A 145 -10.64 -12.91 -32.40
C ASP A 145 -10.08 -12.07 -31.24
N ALA A 146 -8.88 -11.50 -31.39
CA ALA A 146 -8.18 -10.83 -30.29
C ALA A 146 -8.95 -9.63 -29.73
N VAL A 147 -9.67 -8.89 -30.58
CA VAL A 147 -10.48 -7.74 -30.17
C VAL A 147 -11.63 -8.18 -29.26
N ALA A 148 -12.38 -9.21 -29.68
CA ALA A 148 -13.50 -9.74 -28.91
C ALA A 148 -13.02 -10.34 -27.57
N LEU A 149 -11.87 -11.02 -27.57
CA LEU A 149 -11.25 -11.52 -26.35
C LEU A 149 -10.78 -10.39 -25.44
N PHE A 150 -10.28 -9.29 -25.99
CA PHE A 150 -9.85 -8.14 -25.21
C PHE A 150 -11.02 -7.47 -24.49
N ASP A 151 -12.12 -7.20 -25.19
CA ASP A 151 -13.31 -6.55 -24.61
C ASP A 151 -13.93 -7.42 -23.49
N GLN A 152 -13.92 -8.75 -23.64
CA GLN A 152 -14.38 -9.68 -22.60
C GLN A 152 -13.53 -9.67 -21.32
N CYS A 153 -12.31 -9.13 -21.37
CA CYS A 153 -11.44 -9.05 -20.20
C CYS A 153 -11.75 -7.86 -19.29
N TYR A 154 -12.55 -6.88 -19.76
CA TYR A 154 -12.78 -5.65 -19.01
C TYR A 154 -13.56 -5.89 -17.72
N ASP A 155 -14.69 -6.60 -17.80
CA ASP A 155 -15.56 -6.83 -16.64
C ASP A 155 -14.83 -7.62 -15.53
N PRO A 156 -14.15 -8.76 -15.81
CA PRO A 156 -13.39 -9.48 -14.78
C PRO A 156 -12.28 -8.64 -14.14
N PHE A 157 -11.61 -7.78 -14.92
CA PHE A 157 -10.62 -6.84 -14.38
C PHE A 157 -11.30 -5.84 -13.44
N TRP A 158 -12.40 -5.22 -13.85
CA TRP A 158 -13.08 -4.22 -13.05
C TRP A 158 -13.69 -4.80 -11.77
N GLU A 159 -14.27 -6.00 -11.84
CA GLU A 159 -14.73 -6.74 -10.67
C GLU A 159 -13.61 -6.95 -9.65
N SER A 160 -12.40 -7.28 -10.11
CA SER A 160 -11.25 -7.45 -9.21
C SER A 160 -10.80 -6.13 -8.55
N VAL A 161 -10.93 -5.00 -9.26
CA VAL A 161 -10.69 -3.65 -8.69
C VAL A 161 -11.71 -3.36 -7.60
N LEU A 162 -13.00 -3.59 -7.86
CA LEU A 162 -14.08 -3.36 -6.89
C LEU A 162 -13.93 -4.26 -5.65
N ALA A 163 -13.56 -5.53 -5.85
CA ALA A 163 -13.27 -6.46 -4.75
C ALA A 163 -12.11 -5.96 -3.87
N PHE A 164 -11.02 -5.48 -4.49
CA PHE A 164 -9.91 -4.85 -3.76
C PHE A 164 -10.36 -3.61 -2.98
N VAL A 165 -11.10 -2.70 -3.60
CA VAL A 165 -11.62 -1.49 -2.94
C VAL A 165 -12.50 -1.85 -1.75
N SER A 166 -13.35 -2.87 -1.89
CA SER A 166 -14.19 -3.37 -0.81
C SER A 166 -13.35 -3.88 0.37
N ALA A 167 -12.38 -4.77 0.11
CA ALA A 167 -11.49 -5.31 1.13
C ALA A 167 -10.66 -4.21 1.82
N ALA A 168 -10.11 -3.27 1.04
CA ALA A 168 -9.35 -2.14 1.55
C ALA A 168 -10.21 -1.23 2.44
N ARG A 169 -11.46 -0.94 2.04
CA ARG A 169 -12.40 -0.14 2.82
C ARG A 169 -12.69 -0.77 4.18
N THR A 170 -13.03 -2.05 4.21
CA THR A 170 -13.24 -2.80 5.47
C THR A 170 -12.00 -2.73 6.36
N ALA A 171 -10.82 -3.00 5.79
CA ALA A 171 -9.56 -2.94 6.53
C ALA A 171 -9.15 -1.55 7.03
N VAL A 172 -9.71 -0.47 6.48
CA VAL A 172 -9.52 0.90 6.99
C VAL A 172 -10.52 1.25 8.08
N HIS A 173 -11.74 0.71 8.03
CA HIS A 173 -12.77 0.92 9.07
C HIS A 173 -12.54 0.07 10.32
N ASP A 174 -11.85 -1.06 10.20
CA ASP A 174 -11.53 -1.96 11.31
C ASP A 174 -10.24 -1.56 12.07
N LEU A 175 -9.63 -0.41 11.74
CA LEU A 175 -8.47 0.19 12.44
C LEU A 175 -8.91 1.01 13.66
#